data_AF-A0A382HNT3-F1
#
_entry.id   AF-A0A382HNT3-F1
#
_cell.length_a   1.000
_cell.length_b   1.000
_cell.length_c   1.000
_cell.angle_alpha   90.00
_cell.angle_beta   90.00
_cell.angle_gamma   90.00
#
_symmetry.space_group_name_H-M   'P 1'
#
loop_
_entity.id
_entity.type
_entity.pdbx_description
1 polymer ?
#
loop_
_entity_poly.entity_id
_entity_poly.type
_entity_poly.pdbx_seq_one_letter_code
_entity_poly.pdbx_strand_id
1 'polypeptide(L)'
;MTVFIGVFIYSFSTKQVHNGTSFEITFPPTSDPPSLSTIYKNNPINESSVEVLNGCGVQGMAAKFSRFLRNNNIDVLYSDDADHYNYNHTLIITRTGNVQILYKVSSLLGFDVKDKTHILNKPNS
;
A
#
# COMPACT_ATOMS: atom_id res chain seq x y z
N MET A 1 -37.58 -28.50 31.70
CA MET A 1 -36.11 -28.37 31.55
C MET A 1 -35.88 -27.69 30.22
N THR A 2 -35.50 -26.41 30.25
CA THR A 2 -35.37 -25.55 29.06
C THR A 2 -34.06 -24.81 29.21
N VAL A 3 -33.18 -24.95 28.21
CA VAL A 3 -31.86 -24.31 28.20
C VAL A 3 -31.93 -23.12 27.25
N PHE A 4 -31.68 -21.92 27.76
CA PHE A 4 -31.44 -20.73 26.95
C PHE A 4 -29.93 -20.49 26.88
N ILE A 5 -29.36 -20.51 25.66
CA ILE A 5 -27.99 -20.07 25.41
C ILE A 5 -28.08 -18.66 24.81
N GLY A 6 -27.87 -17.65 25.65
CA GLY A 6 -27.62 -16.27 25.20
C GLY A 6 -26.12 -16.07 25.10
N VAL A 7 -25.60 -15.84 23.90
CA VAL A 7 -24.21 -15.41 23.70
C VAL A 7 -24.20 -13.89 23.57
N PHE A 8 -23.91 -13.19 24.66
CA PHE A 8 -23.50 -11.79 24.64
C PHE A 8 -21.98 -11.75 24.56
N ILE A 9 -21.41 -11.35 23.41
CA ILE A 9 -19.99 -10.98 23.35
C ILE A 9 -19.89 -9.50 23.73
N TYR A 10 -19.78 -9.22 25.03
CA TYR A 10 -19.41 -7.91 25.53
C TYR A 10 -17.88 -7.78 25.40
N SER A 11 -17.41 -7.06 24.39
CA SER A 11 -15.98 -6.74 24.27
C SER A 11 -15.67 -5.51 25.12
N PHE A 12 -15.23 -5.74 26.36
CA PHE A 12 -14.59 -4.72 27.16
C PHE A 12 -13.13 -4.64 26.70
N SER A 13 -12.81 -3.70 25.80
CA SER A 13 -11.42 -3.36 25.52
C SER A 13 -10.88 -2.56 26.70
N THR A 14 -10.51 -3.25 27.79
CA THR A 14 -9.63 -2.66 28.78
C THR A 14 -8.28 -2.49 28.08
N LYS A 15 -7.92 -1.24 27.77
CA LYS A 15 -6.56 -0.90 27.36
C LYS A 15 -5.64 -1.30 28.50
N GLN A 16 -5.10 -2.51 28.41
CA GLN A 16 -3.99 -2.94 29.25
C GLN A 16 -2.77 -2.16 28.76
N VAL A 17 -2.62 -0.93 29.26
CA VAL A 17 -1.31 -0.28 29.31
C VAL A 17 -0.49 -1.19 30.21
N HIS A 18 0.21 -2.13 29.60
CA HIS A 18 1.27 -2.82 30.30
C HIS A 18 2.20 -1.71 30.77
N ASN A 19 2.33 -1.54 32.08
CA ASN A 19 3.47 -0.84 32.69
C ASN A 19 4.72 -1.68 32.36
N GLY A 20 5.11 -1.67 31.09
CA GLY A 20 6.38 -2.20 30.64
C GLY A 20 7.44 -1.35 31.29
N THR A 21 8.32 -1.97 32.05
CA THR A 21 9.60 -1.39 32.46
C THR A 21 10.17 -0.65 31.25
N SER A 22 10.59 0.61 31.42
CA SER A 22 11.28 1.33 30.35
C SER A 22 12.54 0.56 29.99
N PHE A 23 12.47 -0.29 28.97
CA PHE A 23 13.66 -0.83 28.33
C PHE A 23 14.24 0.33 27.54
N GLU A 24 15.28 0.94 28.10
CA GLU A 24 16.12 1.85 27.34
C GLU A 24 16.71 1.03 26.19
N ILE A 25 16.23 1.29 24.97
CA ILE A 25 16.76 0.65 23.76
C ILE A 25 18.14 1.27 23.54
N THR A 26 19.18 0.71 24.17
CA THR A 26 20.56 1.01 23.80
C THR A 26 20.80 0.33 22.46
N PHE A 27 20.63 1.09 21.38
CA PHE A 27 21.08 0.64 20.07
C PHE A 27 22.57 0.33 20.18
N PRO A 28 23.05 -0.84 19.72
CA PRO A 28 24.47 -1.10 19.67
C PRO A 28 25.11 0.03 18.86
N PRO A 29 26.30 0.54 19.26
CA PRO A 29 26.99 1.54 18.47
C PRO A 29 27.19 0.97 17.07
N THR A 30 26.43 1.50 16.11
CA THR A 30 26.57 1.15 14.71
C THR A 30 27.92 1.71 14.28
N SER A 31 28.89 0.83 14.04
CA SER A 31 30.29 1.21 13.82
C SER A 31 30.57 1.89 12.47
N ASP A 32 29.54 2.39 11.79
CA ASP A 32 29.52 3.31 10.65
C ASP A 32 28.26 3.02 9.83
N PRO A 33 27.10 3.62 10.15
CA PRO A 33 25.95 3.54 9.27
C PRO A 33 26.33 4.13 7.90
N PRO A 34 25.94 3.50 6.78
CA PRO A 34 26.23 4.04 5.45
C PRO A 34 25.67 5.46 5.34
N SER A 35 26.48 6.38 4.81
CA SER A 35 26.05 7.77 4.58
C SER A 35 24.70 7.80 3.86
N LEU A 36 23.80 8.69 4.30
CA LEU A 36 22.53 8.94 3.64
C LEU A 36 22.72 9.16 2.14
N SER A 37 23.79 9.86 1.73
CA SER A 37 24.12 10.07 0.31
C SER A 37 24.38 8.76 -0.45
N THR A 38 24.99 7.76 0.18
CA THR A 38 25.21 6.42 -0.38
C THR A 38 23.89 5.67 -0.53
N ILE A 39 23.01 5.75 0.47
CA ILE A 39 21.68 5.14 0.41
C ILE A 39 20.85 5.77 -0.72
N TYR A 40 20.83 7.10 -0.81
CA TYR A 40 20.12 7.83 -1.88
C TYR A 40 20.70 7.55 -3.26
N LYS A 41 22.03 7.47 -3.41
CA LYS A 41 22.67 7.16 -4.68
C LYS A 41 22.34 5.74 -5.16
N ASN A 42 22.22 4.80 -4.22
CA ASN A 42 21.91 3.41 -4.52
C ASN A 42 20.40 3.15 -4.68
N ASN A 43 19.54 4.00 -4.11
CA ASN A 43 18.09 3.92 -4.23
C ASN A 43 17.46 5.33 -4.22
N PRO A 44 17.49 6.05 -5.34
CA PRO A 44 16.90 7.39 -5.41
C PRO A 44 15.41 7.31 -5.07
N ILE A 45 14.91 8.23 -4.22
CA ILE A 45 13.48 8.34 -3.97
C ILE A 45 12.83 8.71 -5.31
N ASN A 46 12.02 7.81 -5.85
CA ASN A 46 11.14 8.17 -6.95
C ASN A 46 10.04 9.05 -6.35
N GLU A 47 10.02 10.34 -6.69
CA GLU A 47 8.97 11.30 -6.30
C GLU A 47 7.56 10.89 -6.77
N SER A 48 7.46 9.79 -7.52
CA SER A 48 6.25 9.28 -8.15
C SER A 48 5.77 8.04 -7.41
N SER A 49 5.07 8.25 -6.30
CA SER A 49 4.39 7.17 -5.56
C SER A 49 3.03 6.86 -6.17
N VAL A 50 2.51 5.65 -5.93
CA VAL A 50 1.17 5.25 -6.37
C VAL A 50 0.24 4.98 -5.20
N GLU A 51 -1.05 5.03 -5.47
CA GLU A 51 -2.11 4.56 -4.58
C GLU A 51 -2.70 3.26 -5.13
N VAL A 52 -3.06 2.33 -4.26
CA VAL A 52 -3.62 1.02 -4.65
C VAL A 52 -5.01 0.85 -4.06
N LEU A 53 -6.03 0.79 -4.92
CA LEU A 53 -7.42 0.62 -4.50
C LEU A 53 -7.96 -0.74 -4.95
N ASN A 54 -8.50 -1.52 -4.03
CA ASN A 54 -9.08 -2.83 -4.30
C ASN A 54 -10.51 -2.69 -4.86
N GLY A 55 -10.62 -2.80 -6.19
CA GLY A 55 -11.88 -2.75 -6.91
C GLY A 55 -12.54 -4.09 -7.20
N CYS A 56 -11.97 -5.23 -6.79
CA CYS A 56 -12.52 -6.56 -7.07
C CYS A 56 -13.20 -7.24 -5.86
N GLY A 57 -13.11 -6.63 -4.68
CA GLY A 57 -13.77 -7.12 -3.46
C GLY A 57 -13.07 -8.31 -2.78
N VAL A 58 -11.89 -8.72 -3.25
CA VAL A 58 -11.10 -9.77 -2.60
C VAL A 58 -10.37 -9.19 -1.40
N GLN A 59 -10.67 -9.70 -0.20
CA GLN A 59 -10.07 -9.20 1.04
C GLN A 59 -8.54 -9.29 1.01
N GLY A 60 -7.88 -8.19 1.36
CA GLY A 60 -6.42 -8.10 1.42
C GLY A 60 -5.72 -7.96 0.07
N MET A 61 -6.46 -7.86 -1.04
CA MET A 61 -5.87 -7.75 -2.38
C MET A 61 -5.04 -6.47 -2.54
N ALA A 62 -5.51 -5.33 -2.04
CA ALA A 62 -4.74 -4.08 -2.06
C ALA A 62 -3.38 -4.26 -1.36
N ALA A 63 -3.37 -4.79 -0.13
CA ALA A 63 -2.13 -5.01 0.62
C ALA A 63 -1.16 -5.98 -0.08
N LYS A 64 -1.68 -7.07 -0.66
CA LYS A 64 -0.87 -8.03 -1.44
C LYS A 64 -0.26 -7.36 -2.66
N PHE A 65 -1.06 -6.57 -3.39
CA PHE A 65 -0.60 -5.88 -4.59
C PHE A 65 0.39 -4.76 -4.25
N SER A 66 0.18 -4.01 -3.16
CA SER A 66 1.13 -3.01 -2.68
C SER A 66 2.49 -3.62 -2.35
N ARG A 67 2.52 -4.82 -1.76
CA ARG A 67 3.78 -5.56 -1.54
C ARG A 67 4.45 -5.93 -2.86
N PHE A 68 3.67 -6.41 -3.83
CA PHE A 68 4.18 -6.70 -5.17
C PHE A 68 4.81 -5.47 -5.83
N LEU A 69 4.17 -4.30 -5.77
CA LEU A 69 4.71 -3.05 -6.33
C LEU A 69 6.00 -2.61 -5.61
N ARG A 70 6.03 -2.64 -4.28
CA ARG A 70 7.23 -2.29 -3.50
C ARG A 70 8.41 -3.22 -3.79
N ASN A 71 8.16 -4.52 -3.96
CA ASN A 71 9.17 -5.49 -4.37
C ASN A 71 9.74 -5.21 -5.77
N ASN A 72 9.02 -4.43 -6.60
CA ASN A 72 9.46 -3.98 -7.93
C ASN A 72 9.91 -2.50 -7.93
N ASN A 73 10.35 -1.99 -6.77
CA ASN A 73 10.85 -0.63 -6.59
C ASN A 73 9.84 0.46 -6.99
N ILE A 74 8.56 0.20 -6.81
CA ILE A 74 7.47 1.17 -6.98
C ILE A 74 6.93 1.46 -5.58
N ASP A 75 7.09 2.70 -5.12
CA ASP A 75 6.59 3.07 -3.80
C ASP A 75 5.07 3.23 -3.81
N VAL A 76 4.45 2.83 -2.71
CA VAL A 76 3.00 2.88 -2.53
C VAL A 76 2.72 3.78 -1.34
N LEU A 77 2.09 4.92 -1.61
CA LEU A 77 1.73 5.92 -0.63
C LEU A 77 0.51 5.50 0.20
N TYR A 78 -0.48 4.91 -0.48
CA TYR A 78 -1.77 4.57 0.11
C TYR A 78 -2.31 3.25 -0.45
N SER A 79 -3.04 2.49 0.37
CA SER A 79 -3.71 1.28 -0.07
C SER A 79 -5.01 1.06 0.70
N ASP A 80 -6.11 0.83 -0.01
CA ASP A 80 -7.45 0.68 0.58
C ASP A 80 -8.40 -0.05 -0.38
N ASP A 81 -9.67 -0.17 -0.01
CA ASP A 81 -10.74 -0.54 -0.93
C ASP A 81 -11.12 0.62 -1.87
N ALA A 82 -11.59 0.28 -3.08
CA ALA A 82 -12.13 1.27 -3.99
C ALA A 82 -13.53 1.72 -3.54
N ASP A 83 -14.09 2.73 -4.20
CA ASP A 83 -15.45 3.22 -3.97
C ASP A 83 -16.54 2.15 -4.22
N HIS A 84 -16.22 1.14 -5.04
CA HIS A 84 -17.06 -0.03 -5.27
C HIS A 84 -16.25 -1.23 -5.79
N TYR A 85 -16.88 -2.42 -5.83
CA TYR A 85 -16.22 -3.69 -6.20
C TYR A 85 -16.56 -4.23 -7.60
N ASN A 86 -17.22 -3.46 -8.46
CA ASN A 86 -17.63 -3.92 -9.80
C ASN A 86 -16.62 -3.51 -10.91
N TYR A 87 -15.36 -3.27 -10.56
CA TYR A 87 -14.32 -3.00 -11.55
C TYR A 87 -13.92 -4.31 -12.25
N ASN A 88 -14.22 -4.42 -13.54
CA ASN A 88 -13.99 -5.65 -14.32
C ASN A 88 -12.54 -5.78 -14.82
N HIS A 89 -11.72 -4.75 -14.68
CA HIS A 89 -10.32 -4.71 -15.10
C HIS A 89 -9.51 -3.83 -14.14
N THR A 90 -8.18 -4.03 -14.12
CA THR A 90 -7.28 -3.14 -13.38
C THR A 90 -7.21 -1.78 -14.08
N LEU A 91 -7.29 -0.70 -13.31
CA LEU A 91 -7.20 0.66 -13.83
C LEU A 91 -5.93 1.35 -13.32
N ILE A 92 -5.15 1.91 -14.25
CA ILE A 92 -4.08 2.85 -13.96
C ILE A 92 -4.60 4.25 -14.29
N ILE A 93 -4.83 5.05 -13.24
CA ILE A 93 -5.38 6.39 -13.36
C ILE A 93 -4.25 7.41 -13.16
N THR A 94 -4.03 8.27 -14.15
CA THR A 94 -3.05 9.36 -14.07
C THR A 94 -3.75 10.70 -13.89
N ARG A 95 -3.30 11.49 -12.90
CA ARG A 95 -3.88 12.82 -12.57
C ARG A 95 -3.01 14.00 -13.00
N THR A 96 -1.70 13.89 -12.79
CA THR A 96 -0.72 14.98 -12.98
C THR A 96 0.17 14.81 -14.21
N GLY A 97 -0.15 13.88 -15.10
CA GLY A 97 0.65 13.64 -16.32
C GLY A 97 2.03 13.05 -16.06
N ASN A 98 2.25 12.43 -14.89
CA ASN A 98 3.50 11.72 -14.60
C ASN A 98 3.60 10.47 -15.48
N VAL A 99 4.27 10.64 -16.62
CA VAL A 99 4.42 9.60 -17.63
C VAL A 99 5.33 8.47 -17.18
N GLN A 100 6.36 8.75 -16.36
CA GLN A 100 7.35 7.74 -15.98
C GLN A 100 6.73 6.62 -15.13
N ILE A 101 5.93 6.98 -14.12
CA ILE A 101 5.27 5.99 -13.27
C ILE A 101 4.22 5.20 -14.04
N LEU A 102 3.52 5.84 -14.98
CA LEU A 102 2.60 5.16 -15.91
C LEU A 102 3.34 4.08 -16.70
N TYR A 103 4.44 4.42 -17.40
CA TYR A 103 5.21 3.45 -18.15
C TYR A 103 5.71 2.30 -17.28
N LYS A 104 6.19 2.61 -16.07
CA LYS A 104 6.73 1.59 -15.15
C LYS A 104 5.64 0.62 -14.69
N VAL A 105 4.50 1.12 -14.24
CA VAL A 105 3.38 0.28 -13.77
C VAL A 105 2.76 -0.47 -14.95
N SER A 106 2.50 0.18 -16.08
CA SER A 106 1.95 -0.47 -17.27
C SER A 106 2.85 -1.60 -17.77
N SER A 107 4.17 -1.37 -17.87
CA SER A 107 5.11 -2.40 -18.27
C SER A 107 5.17 -3.56 -17.28
N LEU A 108 5.09 -3.29 -15.97
CA LEU A 108 5.09 -4.32 -14.94
C LEU A 108 3.84 -5.21 -15.00
N LEU A 109 2.69 -4.64 -15.38
CA LEU A 109 1.43 -5.36 -15.48
C LEU A 109 1.15 -5.93 -16.88
N GLY A 110 2.02 -5.65 -17.87
CA GLY A 110 1.86 -6.12 -19.24
C GLY A 110 0.78 -5.36 -20.02
N PHE A 111 0.48 -4.12 -19.65
CA PHE A 111 -0.47 -3.26 -20.37
C PHE A 111 0.24 -2.33 -21.35
N ASP A 112 -0.34 -2.14 -22.54
CA ASP A 112 0.07 -1.05 -23.44
C ASP A 112 -0.37 0.28 -22.82
N VAL A 113 0.51 1.28 -22.79
CA VAL A 113 0.15 2.62 -22.28
C VAL A 113 -0.96 3.32 -23.09
N LYS A 114 -1.25 2.84 -24.29
CA LYS A 114 -2.36 3.29 -25.15
C LYS A 114 -3.64 2.49 -24.94
N ASP A 115 -3.62 1.45 -24.11
CA ASP A 115 -4.79 0.63 -23.83
C ASP A 115 -5.82 1.41 -23.00
N LYS A 116 -6.86 1.89 -23.68
CA LYS A 116 -7.95 2.67 -23.07
C LYS A 116 -8.82 1.86 -22.11
N THR A 117 -8.67 0.53 -22.09
CA THR A 117 -9.36 -0.35 -21.13
C THR A 117 -8.72 -0.25 -19.76
N HIS A 118 -7.39 -0.19 -19.69
CA HIS A 118 -6.65 -0.20 -18.43
C HIS A 118 -6.10 1.17 -18.06
N ILE A 119 -5.92 2.08 -19.01
CA ILE A 119 -5.27 3.39 -18.79
C ILE A 119 -6.29 4.53 -18.90
N LEU A 120 -6.47 5.27 -17.81
CA LEU A 120 -7.33 6.45 -17.75
C LEU A 120 -6.51 7.70 -17.44
N ASN A 121 -6.53 8.67 -18.34
CA ASN A 121 -6.00 10.00 -18.09
C ASN A 121 -7.14 10.90 -17.59
N LYS A 122 -7.13 11.23 -16.30
CA LYS A 122 -8.09 12.15 -15.68
C LYS A 122 -7.32 13.37 -15.18
N PRO A 123 -7.04 14.38 -16.04
CA PRO A 123 -6.51 15.65 -15.56
C PRO A 123 -7.49 16.23 -14.52
N ASN A 124 -6.97 16.76 -13.42
CA ASN A 124 -7.81 17.43 -12.43
C ASN A 124 -8.61 18.54 -13.16
N SER A 125 -9.94 18.47 -13.08
CA SER A 125 -10.84 19.56 -13.47
C SER A 125 -10.77 20.69 -12.45
#